data_AF-A0A371GGL0-F1
#
_entry.id   AF-A0A371GGL0-F1
#
_cell.length_a   1.000
_cell.length_b   1.000
_cell.length_c   1.000
_cell.angle_alpha   90.00
_cell.angle_beta   90.00
_cell.angle_gamma   90.00
#
_symmetry.space_group_name_H-M   'P 1'
#
loop_
_entity.id
_entity.type
_entity.pdbx_description
1 polymer ?
#
loop_
_entity_poly.entity_id
_entity_poly.type
_entity_poly.pdbx_seq_one_letter_code
_entity_poly.pdbx_strand_id
1 'polypeptide(L)'
;MSLHVHVHVSGGHFLLDICASMRYFIFCKELPVVLNAFIHGDKILFKDYPELQEAMVWVYFHSNISEFNKVQCWGPLKDAYRTSSGSHGKGKQGGLTPQPCQGNCECCFTPMTSITWS
;
A
#
# COMPACT_ATOMS: atom_id res chain seq x y z
N MET A 1 -5.24 5.92 -13.45
CA MET A 1 -5.89 5.54 -12.18
C MET A 1 -4.87 4.85 -11.29
N SER A 2 -5.05 4.88 -9.97
CA SER A 2 -4.16 4.26 -8.99
C SER A 2 -4.97 3.57 -7.90
N LEU A 3 -4.41 2.50 -7.32
CA LEU A 3 -4.98 1.81 -6.17
C LEU A 3 -4.22 2.23 -4.92
N HIS A 4 -4.93 2.82 -3.96
CA HIS A 4 -4.37 3.27 -2.69
C HIS A 4 -4.81 2.31 -1.58
N VAL A 5 -3.86 1.57 -1.01
CA VAL A 5 -4.11 0.60 0.05
C VAL A 5 -3.58 1.15 1.37
N HIS A 6 -4.47 1.37 2.32
CA HIS A 6 -4.11 1.88 3.64
C HIS A 6 -4.14 0.73 4.64
N VAL A 7 -2.99 0.44 5.26
CA VAL A 7 -2.87 -0.56 6.33
C VAL A 7 -2.43 0.09 7.63
N HIS A 8 -3.14 -0.23 8.71
CA HIS A 8 -2.82 0.28 10.03
C HIS A 8 -1.90 -0.71 10.75
N VAL A 9 -0.66 -0.32 10.99
CA VAL A 9 0.36 -1.16 11.63
C VAL A 9 0.36 -0.99 13.15
N SER A 10 0.30 0.26 13.63
CA SER A 10 0.31 0.60 15.06
C SER A 10 -0.38 1.95 15.29
N GLY A 11 -0.62 2.33 16.54
CA GLY A 11 -1.46 3.48 16.91
C GLY A 11 -2.79 3.10 17.56
N GLY A 12 -3.44 4.05 18.23
CA GLY A 12 -4.69 3.88 18.98
C GLY A 12 -4.54 3.26 20.38
N HIS A 13 -3.66 2.26 20.55
CA HIS A 13 -3.38 1.65 21.86
C HIS A 13 -1.95 1.12 21.97
N PHE A 14 -1.30 1.28 23.13
CA PHE A 14 0.11 0.90 23.35
C PHE A 14 0.44 -0.56 22.99
N LEU A 15 -0.48 -1.51 23.21
CA LEU A 15 -0.27 -2.92 22.82
C LEU A 15 -0.06 -3.09 21.30
N LEU A 16 -0.66 -2.23 20.47
CA LEU A 16 -0.49 -2.29 19.01
C LEU A 16 0.90 -1.82 18.58
N ASP A 17 1.54 -0.96 19.37
CA ASP A 17 2.92 -0.52 19.15
C ASP A 17 3.90 -1.66 19.44
N ILE A 18 3.65 -2.47 20.49
CA ILE A 18 4.46 -3.66 20.82
C ILE A 18 4.48 -4.66 19.66
N CYS A 19 3.33 -4.88 19.02
CA CYS A 19 3.20 -5.85 17.92
C CYS A 19 3.41 -5.24 16.53
N ALA A 20 3.84 -3.97 16.43
CA ALA A 20 3.93 -3.24 15.15
C ALA A 20 4.81 -3.97 14.12
N SER A 21 5.96 -4.48 14.55
CA SER A 21 6.89 -5.22 13.68
C SER A 21 6.23 -6.49 13.09
N MET A 22 5.52 -7.25 13.91
CA MET A 22 4.78 -8.44 13.47
C MET A 22 3.68 -8.08 12.46
N ARG A 23 2.88 -7.05 12.76
CA ARG A 23 1.79 -6.60 11.87
C ARG A 23 2.33 -6.11 10.54
N TYR A 24 3.40 -5.31 10.56
CA TYR A 24 4.10 -4.85 9.37
C TYR A 24 4.56 -6.03 8.50
N PHE A 25 5.19 -7.05 9.12
CA PHE A 25 5.64 -8.25 8.43
C PHE A 25 4.48 -9.01 7.79
N ILE A 26 3.37 -9.24 8.53
CA ILE A 26 2.18 -9.92 8.02
C ILE A 26 1.61 -9.15 6.83
N PHE A 27 1.47 -7.83 6.91
CA PHE A 27 0.98 -7.04 5.79
C PHE A 27 1.88 -7.16 4.57
N CYS A 28 3.20 -7.03 4.72
CA CYS A 28 4.13 -7.22 3.60
C CYS A 28 4.01 -8.61 2.95
N LYS A 29 3.67 -9.64 3.71
CA LYS A 29 3.53 -11.02 3.21
C LYS A 29 2.17 -11.31 2.56
N GLU A 30 1.10 -10.84 3.17
CA GLU A 30 -0.27 -11.21 2.79
C GLU A 30 -0.94 -10.21 1.84
N LEU A 31 -0.49 -8.96 1.79
CA LEU A 31 -1.08 -7.97 0.89
C LEU A 31 -1.08 -8.39 -0.59
N PRO A 32 -0.06 -9.06 -1.16
CA PRO A 32 -0.15 -9.56 -2.54
C PRO A 32 -1.35 -10.51 -2.74
N VAL A 33 -1.66 -11.35 -1.74
CA VAL A 33 -2.83 -12.24 -1.77
C VAL A 33 -4.13 -11.43 -1.73
N VAL A 34 -4.19 -10.39 -0.90
CA VAL A 34 -5.35 -9.46 -0.83
C VAL A 34 -5.57 -8.75 -2.17
N LEU A 35 -4.50 -8.25 -2.80
CA LEU A 35 -4.56 -7.61 -4.12
C LEU A 35 -5.06 -8.59 -5.19
N ASN A 36 -4.61 -9.85 -5.15
CA ASN A 36 -5.13 -10.88 -6.04
C ASN A 36 -6.63 -11.12 -5.82
N ALA A 37 -7.08 -11.11 -4.56
CA ALA A 37 -8.48 -11.29 -4.20
C ALA A 37 -9.36 -10.15 -4.74
N PHE A 38 -8.88 -8.90 -4.80
CA PHE A 38 -9.63 -7.79 -5.40
C PHE A 38 -9.94 -8.02 -6.88
N ILE A 39 -8.98 -8.54 -7.64
CA ILE A 39 -9.16 -8.84 -9.06
C ILE A 39 -10.19 -9.95 -9.27
N HIS A 40 -10.19 -10.95 -8.38
CA HIS A 40 -11.09 -12.09 -8.48
C HIS A 40 -12.46 -11.83 -7.85
N GLY A 41 -12.57 -10.84 -6.96
CA GLY A 41 -13.80 -10.44 -6.29
C GLY A 41 -14.82 -9.82 -7.25
N ASP A 42 -14.35 -9.12 -8.28
CA ASP A 42 -15.20 -8.58 -9.34
C ASP A 42 -14.55 -8.75 -10.72
N LYS A 43 -14.74 -9.94 -11.30
CA LYS A 43 -14.17 -10.26 -12.62
C LYS A 43 -14.82 -9.47 -13.75
N ILE A 44 -16.04 -8.98 -13.58
CA ILE A 44 -16.74 -8.21 -14.63
C ILE A 44 -16.10 -6.83 -14.72
N LEU A 45 -15.85 -6.17 -13.58
CA LEU A 45 -15.14 -4.89 -13.53
C LEU A 45 -13.78 -4.97 -14.26
N PHE A 46 -12.96 -5.97 -13.98
CA PHE A 46 -11.65 -6.12 -14.62
C PHE A 46 -11.70 -6.58 -16.08
N LYS A 47 -12.83 -7.14 -16.53
CA LYS A 47 -13.06 -7.45 -17.94
C LYS A 47 -13.46 -6.20 -18.72
N ASP A 48 -14.33 -5.38 -18.13
CA ASP A 48 -14.85 -4.17 -18.77
C ASP A 48 -13.83 -3.02 -18.73
N TYR A 49 -12.94 -3.01 -17.72
CA TYR A 49 -11.88 -2.00 -17.53
C TYR A 49 -10.49 -2.66 -17.36
N PRO A 50 -9.90 -3.21 -18.45
CA PRO A 50 -8.60 -3.88 -18.39
C PRO A 50 -7.44 -2.97 -17.95
N GLU A 51 -7.57 -1.65 -18.13
CA GLU A 51 -6.58 -0.65 -17.70
C GLU A 51 -6.37 -0.62 -16.18
N LEU A 52 -7.32 -1.13 -15.39
CA LEU A 52 -7.19 -1.25 -13.94
C LEU A 52 -6.03 -2.17 -13.54
N GLN A 53 -5.64 -3.12 -14.39
CA GLN A 53 -4.47 -3.97 -14.14
C GLN A 53 -3.14 -3.22 -14.22
N GLU A 54 -3.10 -2.10 -14.96
CA GLU A 54 -1.93 -1.23 -15.06
C GLU A 54 -1.90 -0.15 -13.96
N ALA A 55 -2.94 -0.08 -13.12
CA ALA A 55 -3.03 0.94 -12.08
C ALA A 55 -1.88 0.80 -11.07
N MET A 56 -1.17 1.90 -10.81
CA MET A 56 -0.10 1.93 -9.82
C MET A 56 -0.66 1.68 -8.41
N VAL A 57 -0.08 0.72 -7.70
CA VAL A 57 -0.45 0.36 -6.33
C VAL A 57 0.46 1.08 -5.34
N TRP A 58 -0.17 1.87 -4.47
CA TRP A 58 0.47 2.59 -3.38
C TRP A 58 -0.01 2.02 -2.06
N VAL A 59 0.93 1.53 -1.24
CA VAL A 59 0.64 0.97 0.08
C VAL A 59 1.12 1.92 1.16
N TYR A 60 0.19 2.38 1.99
CA TYR A 60 0.43 3.28 3.11
C TYR A 60 0.43 2.46 4.40
N PHE A 61 1.60 2.34 5.02
CA PHE A 61 1.73 1.76 6.35
C PHE A 61 1.61 2.88 7.37
N HIS A 62 0.50 2.91 8.11
CA HIS A 62 0.23 3.91 9.15
C HIS A 62 0.70 3.38 10.49
N SER A 63 1.55 4.14 11.19
CA SER A 63 2.18 3.71 12.43
C SER A 63 2.63 4.90 13.28
N ASN A 64 2.57 4.78 14.61
CA ASN A 64 3.23 5.72 15.53
C ASN A 64 4.76 5.56 15.54
N ILE A 65 5.26 4.38 15.17
CA ILE A 65 6.68 4.09 15.05
C ILE A 65 7.14 4.49 13.64
N SER A 66 8.09 5.42 13.56
CA SER A 66 8.59 6.01 12.30
C SER A 66 9.15 4.98 11.32
N GLU A 67 9.76 3.90 11.82
CA GLU A 67 10.27 2.79 10.99
C GLU A 67 9.18 2.15 10.10
N PHE A 68 7.96 2.07 10.62
CA PHE A 68 6.83 1.45 9.93
C PHE A 68 5.88 2.47 9.31
N ASN A 69 6.02 3.77 9.61
CA ASN A 69 5.19 4.82 9.04
C ASN A 69 5.73 5.27 7.67
N LYS A 70 5.31 4.60 6.59
CA LYS A 70 5.87 4.84 5.26
C LYS A 70 4.92 4.47 4.13
N VAL A 71 5.18 5.05 2.97
CA VAL A 71 4.47 4.73 1.72
C VAL A 71 5.40 3.92 0.81
N GLN A 72 4.86 2.87 0.21
CA GLN A 72 5.57 2.04 -0.75
C GLN A 72 4.82 2.01 -2.08
N CYS A 73 5.58 2.11 -3.17
CA CYS A 73 5.10 1.86 -4.51
C CYS A 73 5.34 0.39 -4.85
N TRP A 74 4.26 -0.37 -5.09
CA TRP A 74 4.34 -1.80 -5.42
C TRP A 74 4.26 -2.06 -6.92
N GLY A 75 4.25 -0.99 -7.72
CA GLY A 75 4.14 -1.07 -9.19
C GLY A 75 2.71 -1.26 -9.67
N PRO A 76 2.52 -1.62 -10.94
CA PRO A 76 1.21 -1.93 -11.51
C PRO A 76 0.51 -3.07 -10.76
N LEU A 77 -0.83 -3.02 -10.67
CA LEU A 77 -1.64 -4.01 -9.96
C LEU A 77 -1.34 -5.45 -10.41
N LYS A 78 -1.18 -5.67 -11.73
CA LYS A 78 -0.81 -6.97 -12.32
C LYS A 78 0.50 -7.58 -11.80
N ASP A 79 1.43 -6.74 -11.36
CA ASP A 79 2.75 -7.14 -10.86
C ASP A 79 2.73 -7.23 -9.33
N ALA A 80 2.01 -6.32 -8.68
CA ALA A 80 1.95 -6.18 -7.22
C ALA A 80 1.38 -7.43 -6.50
N TYR A 81 0.42 -8.15 -7.09
CA TYR A 81 -0.10 -9.37 -6.48
C TYR A 81 0.77 -10.61 -6.75
N ARG A 82 1.70 -10.54 -7.71
CA ARG A 82 2.58 -11.67 -8.11
C ARG A 82 3.83 -11.77 -7.24
N THR A 83 4.06 -10.81 -6.34
CA THR A 83 5.24 -10.74 -5.47
C THR A 83 5.29 -11.85 -4.39
N SER A 84 4.40 -12.85 -4.44
CA SER A 84 4.51 -14.03 -3.59
C SER A 84 5.75 -14.86 -3.98
N SER A 85 6.63 -15.07 -3.00
CA SER A 85 7.82 -15.96 -3.01
C SER A 85 9.13 -15.40 -3.60
N GLY A 86 10.10 -15.15 -2.71
CA GLY A 86 11.50 -15.52 -2.98
C GLY A 86 12.43 -14.53 -3.67
N SER A 87 12.02 -13.31 -4.00
CA SER A 87 13.00 -12.30 -4.46
C SER A 87 12.65 -10.92 -3.94
N HIS A 88 13.34 -10.53 -2.86
CA HIS A 88 13.91 -9.18 -2.82
C HIS A 88 14.93 -9.07 -3.96
N GLY A 89 14.43 -9.12 -5.19
CA GLY A 89 15.22 -8.74 -6.34
C GLY A 89 15.55 -7.27 -6.13
N LYS A 90 16.83 -6.94 -6.16
CA LYS A 90 17.35 -5.61 -6.47
C LYS A 90 16.89 -5.15 -7.87
N GLY A 91 15.61 -5.27 -8.19
CA GLY A 91 14.98 -4.55 -9.28
C GLY A 91 14.80 -3.14 -8.76
N LYS A 92 15.61 -2.21 -9.27
CA LYS A 92 15.57 -0.76 -9.02
C LYS A 92 14.28 -0.31 -8.32
N GLN A 93 14.28 -0.26 -6.99
CA GLN A 93 13.39 0.60 -6.22
C GLN A 93 13.86 2.03 -6.51
N GLY A 94 13.63 2.50 -7.73
CA GLY A 94 13.75 3.90 -8.06
C GLY A 94 12.71 4.59 -7.22
N GLY A 95 13.16 5.41 -6.26
CA GLY A 95 12.35 6.12 -5.29
C GLY A 95 11.30 7.01 -5.96
N LEU A 96 10.19 6.40 -6.36
CA LEU A 96 8.95 7.10 -6.64
C LEU A 96 8.37 7.46 -5.28
N THR A 97 8.91 8.52 -4.69
CA THR A 97 8.26 9.18 -3.57
C THR A 97 7.00 9.82 -4.13
N PRO A 98 5.83 9.55 -3.55
CA PRO A 98 4.63 10.22 -4.00
C PRO A 98 4.78 11.73 -3.83
N GLN A 99 4.62 12.47 -4.92
CA GLN A 99 4.70 13.92 -4.91
C GLN A 99 3.34 14.48 -4.51
N PRO A 100 3.29 15.43 -3.55
CA PRO A 100 2.05 16.15 -3.27
C PRO A 100 1.66 16.99 -4.50
N CYS A 101 0.38 17.34 -4.61
CA CYS A 101 -0.06 18.34 -5.59
C CYS A 101 0.82 19.60 -5.52
N GLN A 102 1.17 20.16 -6.68
CA GLN A 102 1.78 21.50 -6.74
C GLN A 102 0.77 22.62 -6.42
N GLY A 103 -0.54 22.33 -6.44
CA GLY A 103 -1.60 23.24 -6.00
C GLY A 103 -2.15 22.88 -4.62
N ASN A 104 -2.90 23.80 -4.01
CA ASN A 104 -3.57 23.59 -2.73
C ASN A 104 -4.79 22.65 -2.93
N CYS A 105 -4.54 21.35 -2.97
CA CYS A 105 -5.50 20.28 -3.24
C CYS A 105 -5.48 19.28 -2.08
N GLU A 106 -6.64 18.71 -1.72
CA GLU A 106 -6.71 17.54 -0.83
C GLU A 106 -6.80 16.22 -1.61
N CYS A 107 -6.81 16.27 -2.95
CA CYS A 107 -7.12 15.11 -3.80
C CYS A 107 -5.92 14.21 -4.16
N CYS A 108 -4.67 14.63 -3.93
CA CYS A 108 -3.49 13.83 -4.24
C CYS A 108 -2.55 13.71 -3.04
N PHE A 109 -2.18 12.46 -2.71
CA PHE A 109 -1.18 12.08 -1.71
C PHE A 109 -1.15 13.03 -0.52
N THR A 110 -2.17 12.92 0.35
CA THR A 110 -2.20 13.66 1.61
C THR A 110 -0.84 13.52 2.30
N PRO A 111 -0.24 14.63 2.80
CA PRO A 111 0.91 14.55 3.70
C PRO A 111 0.63 13.48 4.75
N MET A 112 1.64 12.74 5.22
CA MET A 112 1.49 11.76 6.31
C MET A 112 0.98 12.47 7.57
N THR A 113 -0.32 12.76 7.57
CA THR A 113 -1.08 13.14 8.72
C THR A 113 -1.24 11.83 9.45
N SER A 114 -0.75 11.78 10.68
CA SER A 114 -1.20 10.79 11.63
C SER A 114 -2.71 10.91 11.63
N ILE A 115 -3.40 10.01 10.91
CA ILE A 115 -4.84 9.98 10.99
C ILE A 115 -5.10 9.67 12.45
N THR A 116 -5.62 10.65 13.19
CA THR A 116 -5.99 10.52 14.59
C THR A 116 -7.24 9.66 14.64
N TRP A 117 -7.04 8.36 14.48
CA TRP A 117 -8.06 7.36 14.76
C TRP A 117 -8.23 7.34 16.29
N SER A 118 -9.37 7.87 16.73
CA SER A 118 -9.81 7.90 18.13
C SER A 118 -10.19 6.50 18.61
#